data_AF-A0A937Z6W7-F1
#
_entry.id   AF-A0A937Z6W7-F1
#
_cell.length_a   1.000
_cell.length_b   1.000
_cell.length_c   1.000
_cell.angle_alpha   90.00
_cell.angle_beta   90.00
_cell.angle_gamma   90.00
#
_symmetry.space_group_name_H-M   'P 1'
#
loop_
_entity.id
_entity.type
_entity.pdbx_description
1 polymer ?
#
loop_
_entity_poly.entity_id
_entity_poly.type
_entity_poly.pdbx_seq_one_letter_code
_entity_poly.pdbx_strand_id
1 'polypeptide(L)'
;MTRMATIYTMFAFALMLLAPAPAHAAASEEAQAVKLLVQARTADTRCKFLSATLHNELVSYAVRAEAAANGKIPASQVRAAVSAGTVAGRAMPCNATTKKDVAETLEAARDAIRGSDASEVETTDRSDDDEDEDFAVGSEDESEDSFAFTYQSLVKAYFVERRCRHLSEKQDIRFWKQVVSRQKMLARKIGTGAVARQTRAAEAAADALRCSGKTRRMVNAAFTAAGL
;
A
#
# COMPACT_ATOMS: atom_id res chain seq x y z
N MET A 1 -50.83 -52.34 19.18
CA MET A 1 -51.74 -51.20 19.46
C MET A 1 -50.82 -50.09 19.98
N THR A 2 -50.48 -49.00 19.30
CA THR A 2 -51.22 -48.00 18.50
C THR A 2 -50.16 -47.22 17.68
N ARG A 3 -50.22 -47.25 16.34
CA ARG A 3 -50.57 -46.12 15.42
C ARG A 3 -49.58 -44.92 15.45
N MET A 4 -48.76 -44.77 14.39
CA MET A 4 -49.00 -43.98 13.17
C MET A 4 -48.95 -42.46 13.38
N ALA A 5 -47.95 -41.79 12.78
CA ALA A 5 -48.10 -40.64 11.87
C ALA A 5 -46.81 -39.80 11.86
N THR A 6 -45.99 -39.97 10.82
CA THR A 6 -44.94 -38.98 10.50
C THR A 6 -44.77 -38.98 8.98
N ILE A 7 -45.77 -38.42 8.31
CA ILE A 7 -45.75 -38.07 6.90
C ILE A 7 -46.14 -36.59 6.85
N TYR A 8 -45.49 -35.84 5.96
CA TYR A 8 -45.64 -34.42 5.64
C TYR A 8 -44.67 -33.46 6.35
N THR A 9 -43.48 -33.32 5.78
CA THR A 9 -42.78 -32.03 5.60
C THR A 9 -41.66 -32.21 4.55
N MET A 10 -42.01 -32.81 3.42
CA MET A 10 -41.27 -32.62 2.16
C MET A 10 -42.13 -31.72 1.28
N PHE A 11 -41.50 -30.83 0.51
CA PHE A 11 -42.09 -29.80 -0.36
C PHE A 11 -42.48 -28.45 0.30
N ALA A 12 -41.48 -27.60 0.57
CA ALA A 12 -41.55 -26.15 0.32
C ALA A 12 -40.20 -25.46 0.60
N PHE A 13 -39.08 -25.96 0.08
CA PHE A 13 -37.78 -25.27 0.22
C PHE A 13 -36.97 -25.32 -1.07
N ALA A 14 -37.59 -24.87 -2.17
CA ALA A 14 -36.94 -24.82 -3.47
C ALA A 14 -37.40 -23.58 -4.24
N LEU A 15 -37.20 -22.38 -3.68
CA LEU A 15 -37.42 -21.10 -4.41
C LEU A 15 -36.88 -19.84 -3.68
N MET A 16 -35.66 -19.89 -3.09
CA MET A 16 -34.97 -18.69 -2.56
C MET A 16 -33.43 -18.79 -2.66
N LEU A 17 -32.87 -19.09 -3.84
CA LEU A 17 -31.40 -19.10 -4.02
C LEU A 17 -30.96 -18.38 -5.31
N LEU A 18 -31.47 -17.18 -5.56
CA LEU A 18 -30.75 -16.16 -6.33
C LEU A 18 -30.42 -14.99 -5.39
N ALA A 19 -29.53 -15.24 -4.42
CA ALA A 19 -28.88 -14.18 -3.68
C ALA A 19 -27.65 -13.72 -4.47
N PRO A 20 -27.46 -12.41 -4.71
CA PRO A 20 -26.25 -11.91 -5.34
C PRO A 20 -25.01 -12.34 -4.55
N ALA A 21 -24.00 -12.84 -5.26
CA ALA A 21 -22.73 -13.29 -4.68
C ALA A 21 -22.10 -12.18 -3.80
N PRO A 22 -21.44 -12.56 -2.69
CA PRO A 22 -21.16 -11.65 -1.60
C PRO A 22 -19.96 -10.76 -1.91
N ALA A 23 -20.22 -9.51 -2.32
CA ALA A 23 -19.22 -8.43 -2.27
C ALA A 23 -18.58 -8.26 -0.87
N HIS A 24 -19.25 -8.76 0.17
CA HIS A 24 -18.78 -8.78 1.55
C HIS A 24 -17.64 -9.79 1.81
N ALA A 25 -17.52 -10.86 1.01
CA ALA A 25 -16.49 -11.88 1.21
C ALA A 25 -15.11 -11.38 0.76
N ALA A 26 -15.02 -10.77 -0.43
CA ALA A 26 -13.78 -10.17 -0.93
C ALA A 26 -13.27 -9.07 0.02
N ALA A 27 -14.14 -8.12 0.39
CA ALA A 27 -13.77 -7.04 1.31
C ALA A 27 -13.24 -7.53 2.67
N SER A 28 -13.65 -8.73 3.11
CA SER A 28 -13.14 -9.34 4.34
C SER A 28 -11.72 -9.88 4.20
N GLU A 29 -11.32 -10.33 3.00
CA GLU A 29 -10.01 -10.91 2.74
C GLU A 29 -8.91 -9.86 2.79
N GLU A 30 -9.09 -8.70 2.13
CA GLU A 30 -8.09 -7.63 2.19
C GLU A 30 -7.93 -7.05 3.59
N ALA A 31 -9.04 -6.86 4.31
CA ALA A 31 -9.00 -6.42 5.70
C ALA A 31 -8.27 -7.44 6.59
N GLN A 32 -8.49 -8.74 6.36
CA GLN A 32 -7.84 -9.80 7.11
C GLN A 32 -6.34 -9.87 6.81
N ALA A 33 -5.92 -9.71 5.56
CA ALA A 33 -4.50 -9.65 5.18
C ALA A 33 -3.77 -8.48 5.88
N VAL A 34 -4.38 -7.29 5.87
CA VAL A 34 -3.85 -6.12 6.60
C VAL A 34 -3.73 -6.41 8.09
N LYS A 35 -4.78 -7.00 8.71
CA LYS A 35 -4.78 -7.36 10.12
C LYS A 35 -3.63 -8.31 10.48
N LEU A 36 -3.42 -9.39 9.70
CA LEU A 36 -2.37 -10.38 9.95
C LEU A 36 -0.96 -9.78 9.83
N LEU A 37 -0.71 -8.99 8.79
CA LEU A 37 0.59 -8.32 8.60
C LEU A 37 0.89 -7.32 9.73
N VAL A 38 -0.11 -6.53 10.14
CA VAL A 38 0.04 -5.58 11.26
C VAL A 38 0.23 -6.31 12.58
N GLN A 39 -0.46 -7.42 12.81
CA GLN A 39 -0.29 -8.29 13.98
C GLN A 39 1.14 -8.83 14.07
N ALA A 40 1.64 -9.46 13.01
CA ALA A 40 2.98 -10.02 12.96
C ALA A 40 4.06 -8.93 13.18
N ARG A 41 3.95 -7.80 12.47
CA ARG A 41 4.86 -6.64 12.66
C ARG A 41 4.85 -6.14 14.10
N THR A 42 3.68 -6.04 14.72
CA THR A 42 3.55 -5.52 16.08
C THR A 42 4.18 -6.48 17.09
N ALA A 43 3.94 -7.79 16.94
CA ALA A 43 4.56 -8.82 17.76
C ALA A 43 6.10 -8.79 17.63
N ASP A 44 6.60 -8.74 16.39
CA ASP A 44 8.04 -8.67 16.12
C ASP A 44 8.70 -7.38 16.65
N THR A 45 8.04 -6.22 16.51
CA THR A 45 8.53 -4.94 17.04
C THR A 45 8.85 -5.04 18.53
N ARG A 46 8.00 -5.75 19.28
CA ARG A 46 8.11 -5.91 20.73
C ARG A 46 9.04 -7.05 21.14
N CYS A 47 8.94 -8.20 20.48
CA CYS A 47 9.67 -9.42 20.87
C CYS A 47 11.02 -9.59 20.15
N LYS A 48 11.29 -8.80 19.10
CA LYS A 48 12.55 -8.81 18.32
C LYS A 48 12.91 -10.20 17.77
N PHE A 49 11.96 -10.87 17.11
CA PHE A 49 12.16 -12.21 16.59
C PHE A 49 12.96 -12.23 15.28
N LEU A 50 12.73 -11.22 14.43
CA LEU A 50 13.38 -11.04 13.14
C LEU A 50 14.62 -10.15 13.26
N SER A 51 15.56 -10.32 12.33
CA SER A 51 16.65 -9.37 12.15
C SER A 51 16.09 -8.01 11.68
N ALA A 52 16.86 -6.93 11.84
CA ALA A 52 16.44 -5.59 11.40
C ALA A 52 16.04 -5.55 9.90
N THR A 53 16.76 -6.29 9.05
CA THR A 53 16.44 -6.40 7.62
C THR A 53 15.08 -7.04 7.38
N LEU A 54 14.82 -8.21 7.98
CA LEU A 54 13.56 -8.94 7.84
C LEU A 54 12.38 -8.17 8.48
N HIS A 55 12.64 -7.48 9.59
CA HIS A 55 11.67 -6.58 10.21
C HIS A 55 11.23 -5.47 9.24
N ASN A 56 12.19 -4.78 8.61
CA ASN A 56 11.89 -3.72 7.65
C ASN A 56 11.13 -4.24 6.43
N GLU A 57 11.44 -5.46 5.98
CA GLU A 57 10.70 -6.14 4.92
C GLU A 57 9.24 -6.38 5.32
N LEU A 58 8.98 -6.94 6.51
CA LEU A 58 7.64 -7.14 7.04
C LEU A 58 6.86 -5.82 7.19
N VAL A 59 7.51 -4.75 7.67
CA VAL A 59 6.93 -3.41 7.73
C VAL A 59 6.50 -2.93 6.34
N SER A 60 7.35 -3.13 5.33
CA SER A 60 7.05 -2.73 3.95
C SER A 60 5.86 -3.50 3.37
N TYR A 61 5.73 -4.80 3.64
CA TYR A 61 4.54 -5.58 3.25
C TYR A 61 3.26 -5.07 3.91
N ALA A 62 3.28 -4.78 5.21
CA ALA A 62 2.12 -4.23 5.91
C ALA A 62 1.66 -2.89 5.30
N VAL A 63 2.59 -1.99 4.98
CA VAL A 63 2.27 -0.69 4.34
C VAL A 63 1.71 -0.89 2.93
N ARG A 64 2.28 -1.79 2.13
CA ARG A 64 1.77 -2.11 0.78
C ARG A 64 0.37 -2.71 0.83
N ALA A 65 0.12 -3.62 1.77
CA ALA A 65 -1.20 -4.21 1.96
C ALA A 65 -2.24 -3.16 2.38
N GLU A 66 -1.88 -2.24 3.29
CA GLU A 66 -2.76 -1.14 3.70
C GLU A 66 -3.09 -0.21 2.52
N ALA A 67 -2.09 0.14 1.71
CA ALA A 67 -2.27 0.96 0.52
C ALA A 67 -3.14 0.28 -0.54
N ALA A 68 -2.93 -1.03 -0.78
CA ALA A 68 -3.73 -1.82 -1.69
C ALA A 68 -5.18 -1.95 -1.21
N ALA A 69 -5.39 -2.24 0.08
CA ALA A 69 -6.71 -2.36 0.69
C ALA A 69 -7.51 -1.04 0.62
N ASN A 70 -6.87 0.11 0.85
CA ASN A 70 -7.53 1.42 0.70
C ASN A 70 -8.04 1.70 -0.73
N GLY A 71 -7.54 1.00 -1.74
CA GLY A 71 -8.04 1.08 -3.11
C GLY A 71 -9.26 0.20 -3.39
N LYS A 72 -9.56 -0.76 -2.51
CA LYS A 72 -10.60 -1.79 -2.70
C LYS A 72 -11.72 -1.73 -1.67
N ILE A 73 -11.41 -1.37 -0.42
CA ILE A 73 -12.35 -1.33 0.69
C ILE A 73 -12.37 0.06 1.36
N PRO A 74 -13.45 0.42 2.08
CA PRO A 74 -13.53 1.71 2.78
C PRO A 74 -12.38 1.92 3.77
N ALA A 75 -11.81 3.12 3.81
CA ALA A 75 -10.72 3.47 4.72
C ALA A 75 -11.05 3.28 6.22
N SER A 76 -12.33 3.27 6.60
CA SER A 76 -12.76 2.90 7.97
C SER A 76 -12.49 1.43 8.27
N GLN A 77 -12.72 0.52 7.31
CA GLN A 77 -12.46 -0.91 7.46
C GLN A 77 -10.96 -1.21 7.51
N VAL A 78 -10.16 -0.54 6.67
CA VAL A 78 -8.69 -0.63 6.73
C VAL A 78 -8.18 -0.19 8.11
N ARG A 79 -8.64 0.96 8.61
CA ARG A 79 -8.27 1.43 9.96
C ARG A 79 -8.70 0.47 11.06
N ALA A 80 -9.89 -0.13 10.95
CA ALA A 80 -10.35 -1.14 11.89
C ALA A 80 -9.45 -2.38 11.87
N ALA A 81 -9.04 -2.87 10.69
CA ALA A 81 -8.12 -3.99 10.54
C ALA A 81 -6.73 -3.70 11.13
N VAL A 82 -6.17 -2.51 10.87
CA VAL A 82 -4.89 -2.06 11.45
C VAL A 82 -4.97 -2.01 12.98
N SER A 83 -6.05 -1.43 13.53
CA SER A 83 -6.28 -1.36 14.97
C SER A 83 -6.38 -2.76 15.59
N ALA A 84 -7.20 -3.63 15.00
CA ALA A 84 -7.38 -5.01 15.45
C ALA A 84 -6.07 -5.81 15.39
N GLY A 85 -5.29 -5.69 14.32
CA GLY A 85 -3.99 -6.32 14.18
C GLY A 85 -3.00 -5.83 15.23
N THR A 86 -2.98 -4.53 15.50
CA THR A 86 -2.11 -3.94 16.54
C THR A 86 -2.45 -4.48 17.92
N VAL A 87 -3.73 -4.54 18.28
CA VAL A 87 -4.19 -5.10 19.57
C VAL A 87 -3.82 -6.58 19.67
N ALA A 88 -4.10 -7.37 18.63
CA ALA A 88 -3.77 -8.79 18.61
C ALA A 88 -2.26 -9.03 18.75
N GLY A 89 -1.43 -8.30 18.00
CA GLY A 89 0.03 -8.45 18.05
C GLY A 89 0.63 -8.05 19.41
N ARG A 90 0.05 -7.06 20.10
CA ARG A 90 0.44 -6.72 21.48
C ARG A 90 0.08 -7.81 22.48
N ALA A 91 -1.00 -8.56 22.23
CA ALA A 91 -1.48 -9.60 23.13
C ALA A 91 -0.74 -10.95 22.96
N MET A 92 -0.10 -11.20 21.82
CA MET A 92 0.69 -12.43 21.61
C MET A 92 1.82 -12.54 22.64
N PRO A 93 2.18 -13.72 23.16
CA PRO A 93 3.34 -13.90 24.05
C PRO A 93 4.67 -13.87 23.27
N CYS A 94 5.79 -13.50 23.92
CA CYS A 94 7.11 -13.61 23.28
C CYS A 94 7.68 -15.03 23.43
N ASN A 95 7.14 -16.00 22.68
CA ASN A 95 7.57 -17.40 22.71
C ASN A 95 7.84 -17.99 21.31
N ALA A 96 8.24 -19.27 21.26
CA ALA A 96 8.57 -19.97 20.02
C ALA A 96 7.40 -20.05 19.03
N THR A 97 6.16 -20.20 19.51
CA THR A 97 4.95 -20.22 18.68
C THR A 97 4.77 -18.89 17.96
N THR A 98 4.78 -17.77 18.69
CA THR A 98 4.65 -16.44 18.08
C THR A 98 5.81 -16.13 17.14
N LYS A 99 7.03 -16.57 17.44
CA LYS A 99 8.17 -16.46 16.51
C LYS A 99 7.87 -17.18 15.18
N LYS A 100 7.31 -18.39 15.24
CA LYS A 100 6.91 -19.17 14.07
C LYS A 100 5.81 -18.46 13.29
N ASP A 101 4.75 -18.00 13.96
CA ASP A 101 3.64 -17.27 13.32
C ASP A 101 4.12 -16.02 12.57
N VAL A 102 5.05 -15.25 13.17
CA VAL A 102 5.67 -14.07 12.54
C VAL A 102 6.46 -14.46 11.30
N ALA A 103 7.26 -15.52 11.36
CA ALA A 103 8.06 -16.00 10.24
C ALA A 103 7.18 -16.53 9.10
N GLU A 104 6.13 -17.31 9.42
CA GLU A 104 5.16 -17.81 8.44
C GLU A 104 4.38 -16.68 7.78
N THR A 105 3.99 -15.64 8.53
CA THR A 105 3.33 -14.46 7.97
C THR A 105 4.25 -13.72 6.98
N LEU A 106 5.55 -13.60 7.30
CA LEU A 106 6.52 -12.99 6.37
C LEU A 106 6.68 -13.81 5.09
N GLU A 107 6.75 -15.14 5.19
CA GLU A 107 6.89 -15.99 4.01
C GLU A 107 5.62 -15.98 3.15
N ALA A 108 4.44 -16.05 3.77
CA ALA A 108 3.17 -15.90 3.05
C ALA A 108 3.07 -14.55 2.32
N ALA A 109 3.60 -13.48 2.92
CA ALA A 109 3.65 -12.17 2.28
C ALA A 109 4.59 -12.15 1.06
N ARG A 110 5.71 -12.89 1.10
CA ARG A 110 6.62 -13.05 -0.04
C ARG A 110 5.97 -13.85 -1.15
N ASP A 111 5.34 -14.97 -0.82
CA ASP A 111 4.63 -15.83 -1.77
C ASP A 111 3.51 -15.07 -2.49
N ALA A 112 2.73 -14.27 -1.77
CA ALA A 112 1.68 -13.43 -2.36
C ALA A 112 2.21 -12.45 -3.41
N ILE A 113 3.41 -11.88 -3.20
CA ILE A 113 4.04 -10.96 -4.16
C ILE A 113 4.64 -11.72 -5.35
N ARG A 114 5.26 -12.88 -5.13
CA ARG A 114 5.76 -13.70 -6.24
C ARG A 114 4.62 -14.21 -7.12
N GLY A 115 3.47 -14.55 -6.50
CA GLY A 115 2.28 -15.01 -7.20
C GLY A 115 1.62 -13.93 -8.07
N SER A 116 1.65 -12.65 -7.64
CA SER A 116 1.08 -11.55 -8.43
C SER A 116 1.86 -11.27 -9.71
N ASP A 117 3.19 -11.46 -9.69
CA ASP A 117 4.04 -11.23 -10.88
C ASP A 117 3.84 -12.31 -11.94
N ALA A 118 3.45 -13.53 -11.54
CA ALA A 118 3.24 -14.65 -12.45
C ALA A 118 1.91 -14.56 -13.23
N SER A 119 0.90 -13.85 -12.71
CA SER A 119 -0.41 -13.72 -13.37
C SER A 119 -0.49 -12.60 -14.40
N GLU A 120 0.52 -11.74 -14.53
CA GLU A 120 0.49 -10.60 -15.47
C GLU A 120 1.14 -10.92 -16.84
N VAL A 121 1.63 -12.15 -17.06
CA VAL A 121 2.36 -12.54 -18.28
C VAL A 121 1.49 -13.20 -19.36
N GLU A 122 0.19 -13.41 -19.13
CA GLU A 122 -0.70 -14.01 -20.13
C GLU A 122 -1.47 -12.94 -20.93
N THR A 123 -1.08 -12.81 -22.21
CA THR A 123 -1.79 -12.15 -23.32
C THR A 123 -1.65 -10.63 -23.48
N THR A 124 -0.56 -10.23 -24.12
CA THR A 124 -0.70 -9.28 -25.23
C THR A 124 0.22 -9.71 -26.37
N ASP A 125 -0.19 -10.79 -27.03
CA ASP A 125 0.15 -11.04 -28.43
C ASP A 125 -0.59 -9.96 -29.25
N ARG A 126 -0.02 -8.75 -29.26
CA ARG A 126 -0.46 -7.67 -30.12
C ARG A 126 0.52 -7.65 -31.27
N SER A 127 0.08 -8.31 -32.33
CA SER A 127 0.69 -8.33 -33.64
C SER A 127 1.31 -6.99 -33.99
N ASP A 128 2.58 -7.10 -34.37
CA ASP A 128 3.32 -6.14 -35.17
C ASP A 128 2.44 -5.69 -36.35
N ASP A 129 2.19 -4.38 -36.42
CA ASP A 129 1.95 -3.69 -37.68
C ASP A 129 2.71 -2.37 -37.58
N ASP A 130 3.87 -2.39 -38.24
CA ASP A 130 4.76 -1.29 -38.52
C ASP A 130 4.01 -0.16 -39.27
N GLU A 131 3.97 1.03 -38.69
CA GLU A 131 3.92 2.26 -39.49
C GLU A 131 5.01 3.21 -39.00
N ASP A 132 6.03 3.34 -39.85
CA ASP A 132 7.12 4.31 -39.80
C ASP A 132 6.55 5.74 -39.78
N GLU A 133 6.49 6.39 -38.61
CA GLU A 133 6.34 7.84 -38.53
C GLU A 133 7.65 8.48 -38.05
N ASP A 134 8.37 8.99 -39.05
CA ASP A 134 9.56 9.82 -39.01
C ASP A 134 9.27 11.13 -38.27
N PHE A 135 9.38 11.13 -36.93
CA PHE A 135 9.27 12.35 -36.13
C PHE A 135 10.64 12.96 -35.87
N ALA A 136 10.88 14.06 -36.59
CA ALA A 136 11.99 14.97 -36.48
C ALA A 136 12.37 15.26 -35.01
N VAL A 137 13.65 15.01 -34.73
CA VAL A 137 14.37 15.44 -33.52
C VAL A 137 14.39 16.97 -33.50
N GLY A 138 13.42 17.55 -32.80
CA GLY A 138 13.45 18.94 -32.34
C GLY A 138 14.35 19.03 -31.11
N SER A 139 15.58 19.48 -31.33
CA SER A 139 16.51 19.91 -30.30
C SER A 139 15.92 21.07 -29.49
N GLU A 140 15.94 20.89 -28.17
CA GLU A 140 16.31 21.89 -27.17
C GLU A 140 15.85 23.33 -27.46
N ASP A 141 14.76 23.74 -26.81
CA ASP A 141 14.60 25.16 -26.50
C ASP A 141 14.17 25.37 -25.05
N GLU A 142 14.98 26.17 -24.38
CA GLU A 142 15.06 26.36 -22.96
C GLU A 142 13.88 27.21 -22.47
N SER A 143 12.92 26.60 -21.77
CA SER A 143 12.06 27.33 -20.81
C SER A 143 11.44 26.44 -19.73
N GLU A 144 12.06 25.29 -19.41
CA GLU A 144 11.55 24.30 -18.45
C GLU A 144 12.19 24.37 -17.05
N ASP A 145 13.06 25.34 -16.78
CA ASP A 145 13.77 25.49 -15.49
C ASP A 145 12.87 25.98 -14.33
N SER A 146 11.64 26.41 -14.59
CA SER A 146 10.74 26.92 -13.55
C SER A 146 9.73 25.89 -13.02
N PHE A 147 9.63 24.68 -13.59
CA PHE A 147 8.60 23.70 -13.19
C PHE A 147 9.09 22.27 -13.01
N ALA A 148 10.40 22.01 -13.20
CA ALA A 148 11.04 20.74 -12.91
C ALA A 148 11.23 20.53 -11.40
N PHE A 149 10.16 20.65 -10.62
CA PHE A 149 10.15 20.12 -9.27
C PHE A 149 10.23 18.59 -9.37
N THR A 150 11.45 18.06 -9.26
CA THR A 150 11.72 16.63 -9.37
C THR A 150 10.92 15.87 -8.31
N TYR A 151 10.40 14.70 -8.66
CA TYR A 151 9.69 13.85 -7.71
C TYR A 151 10.49 13.59 -6.42
N GLN A 152 11.82 13.48 -6.54
CA GLN A 152 12.71 13.38 -5.39
C GLN A 152 12.59 14.57 -4.44
N SER A 153 12.49 15.79 -4.96
CA SER A 153 12.29 17.01 -4.15
C SER A 153 10.93 17.03 -3.45
N LEU A 154 9.88 16.55 -4.12
CA LEU A 154 8.52 16.42 -3.57
C LEU A 154 8.49 15.45 -2.40
N VAL A 155 9.04 14.26 -2.61
CA VAL A 155 9.10 13.22 -1.59
C VAL A 155 9.98 13.66 -0.42
N LYS A 156 11.13 14.31 -0.68
CA LYS A 156 12.00 14.85 0.38
C LYS A 156 11.25 15.85 1.25
N ALA A 157 10.53 16.80 0.64
CA ALA A 157 9.73 17.77 1.36
C ALA A 157 8.62 17.10 2.18
N TYR A 158 7.95 16.10 1.63
CA TYR A 158 6.95 15.33 2.36
C TYR A 158 7.51 14.62 3.60
N PHE A 159 8.68 13.98 3.50
CA PHE A 159 9.31 13.34 4.67
C PHE A 159 9.75 14.34 5.74
N VAL A 160 10.24 15.51 5.33
CA VAL A 160 10.51 16.62 6.26
C VAL A 160 9.23 17.10 6.95
N GLU A 161 8.14 17.22 6.20
CA GLU A 161 6.84 17.64 6.75
C GLU A 161 6.33 16.66 7.79
N ARG A 162 6.37 15.36 7.51
CA ARG A 162 5.97 14.32 8.47
C ARG A 162 6.67 14.40 9.82
N ARG A 163 7.93 14.85 9.82
CA ARG A 163 8.75 15.04 11.03
C ARG A 163 8.48 16.38 11.71
N CYS A 164 8.46 17.46 10.92
CA CYS A 164 8.50 18.81 11.44
C CYS A 164 7.14 19.52 11.55
N ARG A 165 6.08 18.96 10.95
CA ARG A 165 4.68 19.42 11.04
C ARG A 165 4.51 20.91 10.74
N HIS A 166 5.03 21.38 9.60
CA HIS A 166 4.91 22.78 9.17
C HIS A 166 3.56 23.10 8.53
N LEU A 167 2.88 22.10 7.97
CA LEU A 167 1.58 22.24 7.34
C LEU A 167 0.46 21.91 8.33
N SER A 168 -0.73 22.49 8.10
CA SER A 168 -1.94 22.03 8.79
C SER A 168 -2.29 20.60 8.37
N GLU A 169 -3.01 19.86 9.20
CA GLU A 169 -3.45 18.47 8.91
C GLU A 169 -4.17 18.36 7.55
N LYS A 170 -5.05 19.32 7.23
CA LYS A 170 -5.75 19.36 5.93
C LYS A 170 -4.81 19.57 4.75
N GLN A 171 -3.72 20.30 4.93
CA GLN A 171 -2.69 20.50 3.91
C GLN A 171 -1.80 19.26 3.79
N ASP A 172 -1.37 18.65 4.90
CA ASP A 172 -0.58 17.41 4.92
C ASP A 172 -1.28 16.28 4.14
N ILE A 173 -2.59 16.10 4.36
CA ILE A 173 -3.40 15.11 3.62
C ILE A 173 -3.41 15.41 2.12
N ARG A 174 -3.58 16.68 1.72
CA ARG A 174 -3.56 17.07 0.30
C ARG A 174 -2.17 16.85 -0.29
N PHE A 175 -1.13 17.18 0.46
CA PHE A 175 0.25 17.03 0.02
C PHE A 175 0.60 15.55 -0.22
N TRP A 176 0.22 14.67 0.70
CA TRP A 176 0.35 13.23 0.56
C TRP A 176 -0.32 12.69 -0.72
N LYS A 177 -1.55 13.12 -1.00
CA LYS A 177 -2.26 12.70 -2.22
C LYS A 177 -1.48 13.05 -3.49
N GLN A 178 -0.85 14.22 -3.55
CA GLN A 178 -0.03 14.60 -4.70
C GLN A 178 1.24 13.77 -4.82
N VAL A 179 1.92 13.49 -3.70
CA VAL A 179 3.08 12.57 -3.68
C VAL A 179 2.70 11.21 -4.25
N VAL A 180 1.59 10.62 -3.81
CA VAL A 180 1.11 9.31 -4.29
C VAL A 180 0.72 9.35 -5.75
N SER A 181 0.04 10.40 -6.20
CA SER A 181 -0.34 10.57 -7.61
C SER A 181 0.90 10.59 -8.51
N ARG A 182 1.90 11.42 -8.17
CA ARG A 182 3.17 11.51 -8.92
C ARG A 182 3.95 10.20 -8.88
N GLN A 183 3.95 9.53 -7.74
CA GLN A 183 4.57 8.22 -7.55
C GLN A 183 3.97 7.17 -8.50
N LYS A 184 2.63 7.09 -8.59
CA LYS A 184 1.94 6.16 -9.50
C LYS A 184 2.27 6.45 -10.95
N MET A 185 2.26 7.73 -11.36
CA MET A 185 2.62 8.12 -12.73
C MET A 185 4.07 7.75 -13.06
N LEU A 186 5.02 8.02 -12.17
CA LEU A 186 6.42 7.65 -12.39
C LEU A 186 6.62 6.14 -12.38
N ALA A 187 5.92 5.40 -11.53
CA ALA A 187 6.02 3.95 -11.50
C ALA A 187 5.63 3.32 -12.85
N ARG A 188 4.65 3.90 -13.56
CA ARG A 188 4.28 3.49 -14.92
C ARG A 188 5.36 3.82 -15.96
N LYS A 189 6.09 4.92 -15.79
CA LYS A 189 7.11 5.39 -16.75
C LYS A 189 8.47 4.72 -16.58
N ILE A 190 8.93 4.56 -15.34
CA ILE A 190 10.31 4.12 -15.03
C ILE A 190 10.37 2.88 -14.14
N GLY A 191 9.22 2.27 -13.83
CA GLY A 191 9.11 1.09 -12.98
C GLY A 191 9.07 1.38 -11.47
N THR A 192 8.39 0.50 -10.72
CA THR A 192 8.21 0.60 -9.26
C THR A 192 9.54 0.53 -8.51
N GLY A 193 10.49 -0.29 -8.96
CA GLY A 193 11.82 -0.43 -8.36
C GLY A 193 12.66 0.86 -8.42
N ALA A 194 12.61 1.59 -9.54
CA ALA A 194 13.32 2.85 -9.69
C ALA A 194 12.72 3.94 -8.80
N VAL A 195 11.40 4.04 -8.78
CA VAL A 195 10.66 4.93 -7.88
C VAL A 195 11.00 4.64 -6.41
N ALA A 196 11.02 3.37 -6.00
CA ALA A 196 11.38 2.98 -4.64
C ALA A 196 12.83 3.37 -4.26
N ARG A 197 13.78 3.35 -5.21
CA ARG A 197 15.14 3.87 -4.98
C ARG A 197 15.15 5.39 -4.79
N GLN A 198 14.42 6.13 -5.63
CA GLN A 198 14.31 7.59 -5.50
C GLN A 198 13.65 8.00 -4.18
N THR A 199 12.60 7.30 -3.77
CA THR A 199 11.91 7.54 -2.49
C THR A 199 12.86 7.32 -1.31
N ARG A 200 13.62 6.22 -1.29
CA ARG A 200 14.61 5.94 -0.24
C ARG A 200 15.71 7.01 -0.18
N ALA A 201 16.21 7.43 -1.35
CA ALA A 201 17.22 8.50 -1.40
C ALA A 201 16.65 9.84 -0.90
N ALA A 202 15.40 10.16 -1.23
CA ALA A 202 14.72 11.36 -0.75
C ALA A 202 14.47 11.32 0.77
N GLU A 203 14.09 10.16 1.32
CA GLU A 203 13.92 9.95 2.76
C GLU A 203 15.23 10.15 3.51
N ALA A 204 16.32 9.51 3.08
CA ALA A 204 17.64 9.69 3.67
C ALA A 204 18.11 11.15 3.62
N ALA A 205 17.86 11.84 2.50
CA ALA A 205 18.18 13.26 2.36
C ALA A 205 17.31 14.15 3.27
N ALA A 206 16.04 13.78 3.50
CA ALA A 206 15.16 14.47 4.45
C ALA A 206 15.65 14.28 5.89
N ASP A 207 16.15 13.09 6.23
CA ASP A 207 16.57 12.77 7.59
C ASP A 207 17.78 13.56 8.07
N ALA A 208 18.67 13.93 7.14
CA ALA A 208 19.82 14.80 7.39
C ALA A 208 19.44 16.25 7.72
N LEU A 209 18.18 16.66 7.51
CA LEU A 209 17.75 18.05 7.71
C LEU A 209 17.14 18.27 9.10
N ARG A 210 17.54 19.38 9.74
CA ARG A 210 16.93 19.86 11.00
C ARG A 210 15.70 20.72 10.74
N CYS A 211 14.69 20.56 11.60
CA CYS A 211 13.49 21.39 11.57
C CYS A 211 13.85 22.85 11.84
N SER A 212 13.67 23.71 10.84
CA SER A 212 14.02 25.13 10.86
C SER A 212 13.14 25.95 9.91
N GLY A 213 13.28 27.27 9.92
CA GLY A 213 12.64 28.14 8.94
C GLY A 213 13.02 27.81 7.48
N LYS A 214 14.23 27.27 7.24
CA LYS A 214 14.67 26.83 5.91
C LYS A 214 13.85 25.63 5.43
N THR A 215 13.68 24.61 6.27
CA THR A 215 12.85 23.44 5.92
C THR A 215 11.39 23.79 5.76
N ARG A 216 10.85 24.75 6.55
CA ARG A 216 9.48 25.24 6.37
C ARG A 216 9.27 25.84 4.98
N ARG A 217 10.17 26.71 4.54
CA ARG A 217 10.12 27.30 3.18
C ARG A 217 10.20 26.25 2.10
N MET A 218 11.07 25.25 2.26
CA MET A 218 11.18 24.12 1.34
C MET A 218 9.87 23.33 1.24
N VAL A 219 9.24 23.00 2.37
CA VAL A 219 7.96 22.29 2.40
C VAL A 219 6.86 23.13 1.75
N ASN A 220 6.75 24.41 2.09
CA ASN A 220 5.73 25.29 1.50
C ASN A 220 5.93 25.46 -0.01
N ALA A 221 7.17 25.62 -0.48
CA ALA A 221 7.47 25.70 -1.91
C ALA A 221 7.08 24.41 -2.64
N ALA A 222 7.40 23.25 -2.06
CA ALA A 222 7.01 21.95 -2.60
C ALA A 222 5.49 21.76 -2.64
N PHE A 223 4.79 22.21 -1.60
CA PHE A 223 3.34 22.16 -1.50
C PHE A 223 2.69 22.99 -2.62
N THR A 224 3.12 24.25 -2.80
CA THR A 224 2.62 25.13 -3.86
C THR A 224 2.97 24.61 -5.25
N ALA A 225 4.21 24.11 -5.46
CA ALA A 225 4.63 23.54 -6.73
C ALA A 225 3.84 22.28 -7.12
N ALA A 226 3.27 21.57 -6.14
CA ALA A 226 2.37 20.45 -6.37
C ALA A 226 0.93 20.87 -6.77
N GLY A 227 0.68 22.18 -6.94
CA GLY A 227 -0.60 22.75 -7.32
C GLY A 227 -1.63 22.80 -6.19
N LEU A 228 -1.19 23.10 -4.95
CA LEU A 228 -2.02 23.10 -3.74
C LEU A 228 -1.98 24.41 -2.94
#